data_AF-A0A3M1JS50-F1
#
_entry.id   AF-A0A3M1JS50-F1
#
_cell.length_a   1.000
_cell.length_b   1.000
_cell.length_c   1.000
_cell.angle_alpha   90.00
_cell.angle_beta   90.00
_cell.angle_gamma   90.00
#
_symmetry.space_group_name_H-M   'P 1'
#
loop_
_entity.id
_entity.type
_entity.pdbx_description
1 polymer ?
#
loop_
_entity_poly.entity_id
_entity_poly.type
_entity_poly.pdbx_seq_one_letter_code
_entity_poly.pdbx_strand_id
1 'polypeptide(L)'
;MADFDVFNGDADGICALHQLRLAEPREAELVTGVKRDIALLGRVEAGKGDRVTALDVSLDKNRGDLIRLLEAGASITYFDHHYAGEIPDSGLLDAHIDTAADTCTSLLVN
;
A
#
# COMPACT_ATOMS: atom_id res chain seq x y z
N MET A 1 -5.45 15.23 -9.27
CA MET A 1 -4.58 14.35 -8.47
C MET A 1 -5.50 13.59 -7.57
N ALA A 2 -5.65 12.30 -7.84
CA ALA A 2 -6.43 11.37 -7.05
C ALA A 2 -5.53 10.70 -6.01
N ASP A 3 -6.14 10.33 -4.90
CA ASP A 3 -5.50 9.59 -3.83
C ASP A 3 -6.23 8.27 -3.66
N PHE A 4 -5.49 7.18 -3.53
CA PHE A 4 -6.02 5.82 -3.34
C PHE A 4 -5.44 5.22 -2.07
N ASP A 5 -6.31 4.69 -1.22
CA ASP A 5 -5.93 3.92 -0.04
C ASP A 5 -6.27 2.45 -0.28
N VAL A 6 -5.24 1.64 -0.47
CA VAL A 6 -5.33 0.21 -0.80
C VAL A 6 -4.93 -0.61 0.42
N PHE A 7 -5.86 -1.38 0.98
CA PHE A 7 -5.60 -2.07 2.25
C PHE A 7 -6.37 -3.38 2.40
N ASN A 8 -5.76 -4.34 3.09
CA ASN A 8 -6.42 -5.60 3.47
C ASN A 8 -7.59 -5.32 4.44
N GLY A 9 -8.69 -6.04 4.26
CA GLY A 9 -9.93 -5.83 5.02
C GLY A 9 -9.95 -6.49 6.40
N ASP A 10 -8.78 -6.72 7.02
CA ASP A 10 -8.71 -7.16 8.40
C ASP A 10 -8.21 -6.06 9.34
N ALA A 11 -8.05 -6.40 10.62
CA ALA A 11 -7.78 -5.42 11.64
C ALA A 11 -6.47 -4.66 11.42
N ASP A 12 -5.42 -5.30 10.89
CA ASP A 12 -4.12 -4.66 10.73
C ASP A 12 -4.19 -3.61 9.61
N GLY A 13 -4.65 -3.98 8.41
CA GLY A 13 -4.86 -3.04 7.31
C GLY A 13 -5.80 -1.87 7.65
N ILE A 14 -6.93 -2.14 8.33
CA ILE A 14 -7.89 -1.10 8.72
C ILE A 14 -7.30 -0.16 9.78
N CYS A 15 -6.64 -0.69 10.82
CA CYS A 15 -6.06 0.13 11.87
C CYS A 15 -4.89 0.97 11.34
N ALA A 16 -4.03 0.39 10.51
CA ALA A 16 -2.91 1.08 9.88
C ALA A 16 -3.39 2.27 9.04
N LEU A 17 -4.43 2.08 8.22
CA LEU A 17 -5.04 3.18 7.47
C LEU A 17 -5.62 4.24 8.40
N HIS A 18 -6.36 3.83 9.43
CA HIS A 18 -7.00 4.77 10.34
C HIS A 18 -5.96 5.62 11.09
N GLN A 19 -4.89 5.01 11.58
CA GLN A 19 -3.76 5.71 12.20
C GLN A 19 -3.12 6.70 11.24
N LEU A 20 -2.81 6.27 10.01
CA LEU A 20 -2.23 7.14 8.98
C LEU A 20 -3.12 8.34 8.68
N ARG A 21 -4.43 8.14 8.52
CA ARG A 21 -5.37 9.23 8.17
C ARG A 21 -5.72 10.14 9.35
N LEU A 22 -5.49 9.70 10.59
CA LEU A 22 -5.53 10.57 11.76
C LEU A 22 -4.33 11.52 11.81
N ALA A 23 -3.13 11.02 11.50
CA ALA A 23 -1.91 11.82 11.46
C ALA A 23 -1.82 12.70 10.21
N GLU A 24 -2.20 12.16 9.06
CA GLU A 24 -2.21 12.79 7.74
C GLU A 24 -3.62 12.72 7.11
N PRO A 25 -4.52 13.65 7.48
CA PRO A 25 -5.85 13.71 6.91
C PRO A 25 -5.83 13.84 5.40
N ARG A 26 -6.61 13.01 4.72
CA ARG A 26 -6.71 12.95 3.27
C ARG A 26 -8.05 12.36 2.85
N GLU A 27 -8.64 12.89 1.79
CA GLU A 27 -9.72 12.22 1.07
C GLU A 27 -9.11 11.33 -0.01
N ALA A 28 -9.40 10.03 0.05
CA ALA A 28 -8.87 9.05 -0.87
C ALA A 28 -9.96 8.03 -1.22
N GLU A 29 -9.88 7.47 -2.42
CA GLU A 29 -10.70 6.32 -2.81
C GLU A 29 -10.22 5.08 -2.04
N LEU A 30 -11.14 4.43 -1.32
CA LEU A 30 -10.83 3.23 -0.56
C LEU A 30 -10.93 1.98 -1.46
N VAL A 31 -9.81 1.28 -1.61
CA VAL A 31 -9.71 0.03 -2.37
C VAL A 31 -9.37 -1.10 -1.39
N THR A 32 -10.38 -1.87 -1.02
CA THR A 32 -10.23 -2.94 -0.03
C THR A 32 -10.98 -4.21 -0.45
N GLY A 33 -10.84 -5.26 0.36
CA GLY A 33 -11.45 -6.57 0.16
C GLY A 33 -11.88 -7.19 1.48
N VAL A 34 -12.17 -8.49 1.48
CA VAL A 34 -12.35 -9.25 2.73
C VAL A 34 -10.99 -9.60 3.34
N LYS A 35 -10.96 -10.10 4.58
CA LYS A 35 -9.73 -10.62 5.20
C LYS A 35 -8.97 -11.56 4.25
N ARG A 36 -7.67 -11.31 4.07
CA ARG A 36 -6.73 -12.03 3.19
C ARG A 36 -6.94 -11.81 1.68
N ASP A 37 -7.85 -10.93 1.28
CA ASP A 37 -7.90 -10.42 -0.08
C ASP A 37 -6.77 -9.40 -0.25
N ILE A 38 -5.60 -9.87 -0.70
CA ILE A 38 -4.37 -9.08 -0.71
C ILE A 38 -3.92 -8.67 -2.11
N ALA A 39 -4.53 -9.18 -3.19
CA ALA A 39 -4.21 -8.80 -4.57
C ALA A 39 -5.09 -7.63 -5.03
N LEU A 40 -4.84 -6.45 -4.45
CA LEU A 40 -5.74 -5.29 -4.53
C LEU A 40 -5.25 -4.19 -5.48
N LEU A 41 -3.94 -4.06 -5.75
CA LEU A 41 -3.43 -3.00 -6.63
C LEU A 41 -3.96 -3.09 -8.07
N GLY A 42 -4.36 -4.28 -8.53
CA GLY A 42 -5.01 -4.48 -9.82
C GLY A 42 -6.35 -3.75 -9.99
N ARG A 43 -6.95 -3.26 -8.90
CA ARG A 43 -8.19 -2.49 -8.92
C ARG A 43 -7.96 -0.97 -9.05
N VAL A 44 -6.70 -0.53 -9.00
CA VAL A 44 -6.33 0.89 -9.04
C VAL A 44 -5.96 1.31 -10.45
N GLU A 45 -6.64 2.36 -10.93
CA GLU A 45 -6.26 3.13 -12.11
C GLU A 45 -5.71 4.49 -11.67
N ALA A 46 -4.39 4.59 -11.54
CA ALA A 46 -3.69 5.82 -11.17
C ALA A 46 -2.60 6.15 -12.19
N GLY A 47 -2.29 7.43 -12.36
CA GLY A 47 -1.25 7.89 -13.27
C GLY A 47 -0.41 9.01 -12.68
N LYS A 48 0.23 9.77 -13.57
CA LYS A 48 1.16 10.83 -13.20
C LYS A 48 0.54 11.85 -12.24
N GLY A 49 1.13 11.93 -11.05
CA GLY A 49 0.73 12.88 -10.00
C GLY A 49 -0.38 12.36 -9.08
N ASP A 50 -0.91 11.17 -9.30
CA ASP A 50 -1.78 10.51 -8.34
C ASP A 50 -0.93 9.78 -7.28
N ARG A 51 -1.52 9.57 -6.09
CA ARG A 51 -0.85 8.87 -4.98
C ARG A 51 -1.59 7.60 -4.64
N VAL A 52 -0.83 6.53 -4.44
CA VAL A 52 -1.35 5.24 -3.97
C VAL A 52 -0.67 4.92 -2.64
N THR A 53 -1.45 4.73 -1.60
CA THR A 53 -0.97 4.22 -0.32
C THR A 53 -1.42 2.77 -0.20
N ALA A 54 -0.46 1.84 -0.11
CA ALA A 54 -0.71 0.42 0.07
C ALA A 54 -0.37 -0.01 1.50
N LEU A 55 -1.29 -0.70 2.18
CA LEU A 55 -1.19 -1.09 3.59
C LEU A 55 -1.58 -2.56 3.75
N ASP A 56 -0.72 -3.36 4.37
CA ASP A 56 -1.00 -4.76 4.73
C ASP A 56 -1.40 -5.65 3.54
N VAL A 57 -0.83 -5.36 2.37
CA VAL A 57 -1.00 -6.17 1.16
C VAL A 57 0.37 -6.58 0.66
N SER A 58 0.60 -7.87 0.44
CA SER A 58 1.93 -8.35 0.07
C SER A 58 2.44 -7.68 -1.21
N LEU A 59 3.61 -7.03 -1.13
CA LEU A 59 4.28 -6.43 -2.30
C LEU A 59 4.56 -7.49 -3.37
N ASP A 60 5.03 -8.68 -2.97
CA ASP A 60 5.29 -9.79 -3.90
C ASP A 60 4.04 -10.17 -4.69
N LYS A 61 2.88 -10.25 -4.03
CA LYS A 61 1.59 -10.55 -4.68
C LYS A 61 1.10 -9.46 -5.61
N ASN A 62 1.44 -8.20 -5.33
CA ASN A 62 1.00 -7.05 -6.12
C ASN A 62 2.09 -6.53 -7.08
N ARG A 63 3.24 -7.22 -7.21
CA ARG A 63 4.43 -6.74 -7.94
C ARG A 63 4.12 -6.26 -9.35
N GLY A 64 3.34 -7.03 -10.11
CA GLY A 64 2.98 -6.67 -11.48
C GLY A 64 2.22 -5.34 -11.55
N ASP A 65 1.22 -5.18 -10.67
CA ASP A 65 0.42 -3.95 -10.59
C ASP A 65 1.19 -2.77 -9.99
N LEU A 66 2.09 -3.04 -9.04
CA LEU A 66 3.01 -2.04 -8.51
C LEU A 66 3.86 -1.44 -9.64
N ILE A 67 4.50 -2.29 -10.44
CA ILE A 67 5.32 -1.84 -11.58
C ILE A 67 4.47 -1.06 -12.58
N ARG A 68 3.28 -1.57 -12.93
CA ARG A 68 2.33 -0.89 -13.84
C ARG A 68 2.00 0.53 -13.37
N LEU A 69 1.72 0.71 -12.07
CA LEU A 69 1.37 2.02 -11.49
C LEU A 69 2.58 2.97 -11.44
N LEU A 70 3.77 2.46 -11.09
CA LEU A 70 5.02 3.25 -11.12
C LEU A 70 5.35 3.72 -12.54
N GLU A 71 5.23 2.85 -13.53
CA GLU A 71 5.44 3.19 -14.95
C GLU A 71 4.43 4.21 -15.47
N ALA A 72 3.20 4.20 -14.95
CA ALA A 72 2.18 5.21 -15.23
C ALA A 72 2.48 6.57 -14.56
N GLY A 73 3.48 6.64 -13.68
CA GLY A 73 3.94 7.86 -13.00
C GLY A 73 3.24 8.14 -11.67
N ALA A 74 2.50 7.17 -11.12
CA ALA A 74 1.91 7.31 -9.80
C ALA A 74 3.00 7.27 -8.72
N SER A 75 2.83 8.08 -7.66
CA SER A 75 3.67 7.99 -6.47
C SER A 75 3.08 6.99 -5.50
N ILE A 76 3.88 6.05 -5.01
CA ILE A 76 3.39 4.92 -4.23
C ILE A 76 4.12 4.88 -2.90
N THR A 77 3.36 4.91 -1.80
CA THR A 77 3.86 4.63 -0.45
C THR A 77 3.34 3.27 -0.03
N TYR A 78 4.23 2.41 0.46
CA TYR A 78 3.94 1.02 0.75
C TYR A 78 4.33 0.70 2.19
N PHE A 79 3.39 0.22 3.00
CA PHE A 79 3.63 -0.29 4.34
C PHE A 79 3.16 -1.73 4.40
N ASP A 80 4.07 -2.66 4.66
CA ASP A 80 3.74 -4.07 4.70
C ASP A 80 4.78 -4.85 5.51
N HIS A 81 4.35 -5.96 6.11
CA HIS A 81 5.22 -6.84 6.88
C HIS A 81 5.35 -8.24 6.28
N HIS A 82 4.64 -8.52 5.20
CA HIS A 82 4.78 -9.78 4.47
C HIS A 82 6.09 -9.81 3.68
N TYR A 83 6.47 -11.01 3.26
CA TYR A 83 7.59 -11.17 2.33
C TYR A 83 7.34 -10.34 1.06
N ALA A 84 8.28 -9.43 0.77
CA ALA A 84 8.22 -8.55 -0.40
C ALA A 84 9.06 -9.03 -1.59
N GLY A 85 10.03 -9.93 -1.37
CA GLY A 85 11.05 -10.24 -2.38
C GLY A 85 11.94 -9.04 -2.68
N GLU A 86 12.42 -8.93 -3.92
CA GLU A 86 13.21 -7.76 -4.35
C GLU A 86 12.31 -6.52 -4.46
N ILE A 87 12.65 -5.42 -3.80
CA ILE A 87 11.86 -4.18 -3.89
C ILE A 87 12.27 -3.45 -5.18
N PRO A 88 11.31 -3.04 -6.04
CA PRO A 88 11.63 -2.29 -7.26
C PRO A 88 12.41 -1.00 -6.97
N ASP A 89 13.50 -0.76 -7.69
CA ASP A 89 14.24 0.50 -7.60
C ASP A 89 13.53 1.58 -8.42
N SER A 90 12.79 2.45 -7.73
CA SER A 90 12.04 3.56 -8.34
C SER A 90 12.00 4.75 -7.41
N GLY A 91 12.30 5.94 -7.94
CA GLY A 91 12.14 7.20 -7.20
C GLY A 91 10.69 7.61 -6.94
N LEU A 92 9.72 6.85 -7.45
CA LEU A 92 8.28 7.03 -7.18
C LEU A 92 7.76 6.02 -6.15
N LEU A 93 8.61 5.14 -5.62
CA LEU A 93 8.26 4.17 -4.59
C LEU A 93 8.93 4.54 -3.27
N ASP A 94 8.11 4.69 -2.23
CA ASP A 94 8.54 4.77 -0.84
C ASP A 94 8.05 3.51 -0.10
N ALA A 95 8.95 2.57 0.16
CA ALA A 95 8.62 1.24 0.69
C ALA A 95 9.13 1.04 2.12
N HIS A 96 8.19 0.92 3.05
CA HIS A 96 8.38 0.64 4.47
C HIS A 96 8.05 -0.84 4.72
N ILE A 97 9.05 -1.71 4.54
CA ILE A 97 8.89 -3.16 4.66
C ILE A 97 9.73 -3.70 5.81
N ASP A 98 9.10 -4.37 6.76
CA ASP A 98 9.77 -5.11 7.84
C ASP A 98 9.13 -6.49 8.00
N THR A 99 9.91 -7.55 7.84
CA THR A 99 9.42 -8.94 7.85
C THR A 99 9.65 -9.65 9.18
N ALA A 100 10.03 -8.92 10.24
CA ALA A 100 10.17 -9.46 11.58
C ALA A 100 8.87 -10.10 12.08
N ALA A 101 8.97 -11.23 12.80
CA ALA A 101 7.80 -12.02 13.20
C ALA A 101 6.91 -11.33 14.25
N ASP A 102 7.43 -10.31 14.94
CA ASP A 102 6.79 -9.52 15.99
C ASP A 102 6.30 -8.14 15.52
N THR A 103 6.33 -7.87 14.22
CA THR A 103 5.82 -6.63 13.63
C THR A 103 4.48 -6.83 12.90
N CYS A 104 3.78 -5.73 12.64
CA CYS A 104 2.58 -5.67 11.81
C CYS A 104 2.53 -4.31 11.10
N THR A 105 1.66 -4.17 10.10
CA THR A 105 1.57 -2.94 9.31
C THR A 105 1.24 -1.73 10.17
N SER A 106 0.34 -1.87 11.14
CA SER A 106 0.02 -0.80 12.11
C SER A 106 1.21 -0.30 12.93
N LEU A 107 2.26 -1.12 13.11
CA LEU A 107 3.49 -0.71 13.81
C LEU A 107 4.50 -0.01 12.88
N LEU A 108 4.38 -0.20 11.57
CA LEU A 108 5.22 0.47 10.57
C LEU A 108 4.71 1.89 10.26
N VAL A 109 3.40 2.09 10.39
CA VAL A 109 2.76 3.41 10.26
C VAL A 109 2.97 4.22 11.55
N ASN A 110 3.95 5.13 11.56
CA ASN A 110 4.27 6.03 12.68
C ASN A 110 4.41 7.49 12.26
#